data_AF-A0A6L9JA05-F1
#
_entry.id   AF-A0A6L9JA05-F1
#
_cell.length_a   1.000
_cell.length_b   1.000
_cell.length_c   1.000
_cell.angle_alpha   90.00
_cell.angle_beta   90.00
_cell.angle_gamma   90.00
#
_symmetry.space_group_name_H-M   'P 1'
#
loop_
_entity.id
_entity.type
_entity.pdbx_description
1 polymer ?
#
loop_
_entity_poly.entity_id
_entity_poly.type
_entity_poly.pdbx_seq_one_letter_code
_entity_poly.pdbx_strand_id
1 'polypeptide(L)' 'MSWVQIDPYSPLARTIFQLTEPVLEPIRNLLPPTAGLDFSPIIAIILLNVLAQILITLLTA' A
#
# COMPACT_ATOMS: atom_id res chain seq x y z
N MET A 1 6.06 8.71 -4.96
CA MET A 1 7.48 8.44 -4.62
C MET A 1 7.95 9.33 -3.44
N SER A 2 7.17 9.51 -2.37
CA SER A 2 7.62 10.36 -1.24
C SER A 2 8.55 9.63 -0.26
N TRP A 3 8.53 8.30 -0.26
CA TRP A 3 9.27 7.44 0.70
C TRP A 3 10.62 6.97 0.18
N VAL A 4 10.71 6.77 -1.14
CA VAL A 4 11.91 6.31 -1.82
C VAL A 4 12.08 7.20 -3.03
N GLN A 5 13.26 7.80 -3.16
CA GLN A 5 13.64 8.58 -4.35
C GLN A 5 13.93 7.61 -5.51
N ILE A 6 12.87 7.11 -6.14
CA ILE A 6 12.94 6.35 -7.37
C ILE A 6 12.48 7.26 -8.50
N ASP A 7 13.18 7.24 -9.63
CA ASP A 7 12.76 7.93 -10.85
C ASP A 7 11.34 7.47 -11.24
N PRO A 8 10.32 8.36 -11.19
CA PRO A 8 8.94 8.02 -11.54
C PRO A 8 8.78 7.58 -12.99
N TYR A 9 9.71 7.96 -13.87
CA TYR A 9 9.70 7.59 -15.28
C TYR A 9 10.34 6.25 -15.55
N SER A 10 10.98 5.63 -14.55
CA SER A 10 11.54 4.30 -14.71
C SER A 10 10.40 3.28 -14.97
N PRO A 11 10.56 2.36 -15.94
CA PRO A 11 9.53 1.36 -16.24
C PRO A 11 9.13 0.54 -15.02
N LEU A 12 10.10 0.19 -14.17
CA LEU A 12 9.86 -0.57 -12.94
C LEU A 12 9.02 0.22 -11.93
N ALA A 13 9.31 1.50 -11.71
CA ALA A 13 8.51 2.37 -10.85
C ALA A 13 7.05 2.40 -11.28
N ARG A 14 6.82 2.58 -12.60
CA ARG A 14 5.47 2.67 -13.15
C ARG A 14 4.71 1.36 -13.02
N THR A 15 5.37 0.23 -13.26
CA THR A 15 4.77 -1.10 -13.07
C THR A 15 4.41 -1.34 -11.60
N ILE A 16 5.33 -1.06 -10.66
CA ILE A 16 5.04 -1.21 -9.23
C ILE A 16 3.86 -0.33 -8.83
N PHE A 17 3.87 0.94 -9.22
CA PHE A 17 2.78 1.86 -8.93
C PHE A 17 1.44 1.34 -9.45
N GLN A 18 1.36 0.92 -10.70
CA GLN A 18 0.13 0.37 -11.30
C GLN A 18 -0.37 -0.89 -10.60
N LEU A 19 0.52 -1.76 -10.14
CA LEU A 19 0.15 -2.97 -9.41
C LEU A 19 -0.36 -2.66 -8.00
N THR A 20 0.20 -1.65 -7.34
CA THR A 20 -0.17 -1.29 -5.97
C THR A 20 -1.36 -0.34 -5.89
N GLU A 21 -1.60 0.48 -6.92
CA GLU A 21 -2.61 1.55 -6.88
C GLU A 21 -4.03 1.06 -6.58
N PRO A 22 -4.53 -0.07 -7.10
CA PRO A 22 -5.86 -0.57 -6.74
C PRO A 22 -6.05 -0.83 -5.24
N VAL A 23 -4.96 -1.09 -4.51
CA VAL A 23 -4.97 -1.30 -3.05
C VAL A 23 -4.69 0.01 -2.31
N LEU A 24 -3.76 0.83 -2.80
CA LEU A 24 -3.34 2.06 -2.14
C LEU A 24 -4.33 3.22 -2.32
N GLU A 25 -4.96 3.36 -3.48
CA GLU A 25 -5.91 4.45 -3.78
C GLU A 25 -7.11 4.48 -2.81
N PRO A 26 -7.80 3.36 -2.53
CA PRO A 26 -8.89 3.36 -1.55
C PRO A 26 -8.43 3.76 -0.15
N ILE A 27 -7.26 3.28 0.28
CA ILE A 27 -6.68 3.60 1.59
C ILE A 27 -6.32 5.08 1.65
N ARG A 28 -5.70 5.62 0.60
CA ARG A 28 -5.32 7.03 0.49
C ARG A 28 -6.54 7.94 0.52
N ASN A 29 -7.65 7.55 -0.12
CA ASN A 29 -8.90 8.30 -0.12
C ASN A 29 -9.64 8.27 1.23
N LEU A 30 -9.39 7.26 2.07
CA LEU A 30 -9.90 7.18 3.44
C LEU A 30 -9.10 8.03 4.44
N LEU A 31 -7.85 8.33 4.12
CA LEU A 31 -6.99 9.12 5.00
C LEU A 31 -7.33 10.61 4.95
N PRO A 32 -7.21 11.32 6.08
CA PRO A 32 -7.26 12.77 6.07
C PRO A 32 -6.12 13.33 5.20
N PRO A 33 -6.22 14.57 4.69
CA PRO A 33 -5.16 15.19 3.92
C PRO A 33 -3.84 15.16 4.68
N THR A 34 -2.94 14.29 4.25
CA THR A 34 -1.61 14.15 4.80
C THR A 34 -0.70 15.10 4.04
N ALA A 35 0.11 15.91 4.74
CA ALA A 35 0.84 17.06 4.21
C ALA A 35 1.92 16.70 3.16
N GLY A 36 1.52 16.17 2.01
CA GLY A 36 2.38 15.68 0.93
C GLY A 36 2.98 14.28 1.15
N LEU A 37 2.73 13.64 2.30
CA LEU A 37 3.23 12.29 2.60
C LEU A 37 2.16 11.23 2.41
N ASP A 38 2.47 10.19 1.66
CA ASP A 38 1.53 9.09 1.41
C ASP A 38 1.66 7.99 2.49
N PHE A 39 0.76 7.94 3.47
CA PHE A 39 0.79 6.89 4.50
C PHE A 39 0.07 5.60 4.08
N SER A 40 -0.54 5.56 2.89
CA SER A 40 -1.26 4.38 2.40
C SER A 40 -0.41 3.10 2.35
N PRO A 41 0.91 3.11 2.03
CA PRO A 41 1.69 1.87 1.97
C PRO A 41 1.84 1.19 3.34
N ILE A 42 2.05 1.96 4.41
CA ILE A 42 2.16 1.41 5.77
C ILE A 42 0.85 0.77 6.19
N ILE A 43 -0.26 1.47 5.95
CA ILE A 43 -1.59 0.96 6.31
C ILE A 43 -1.91 -0.30 5.52
N ALA A 44 -1.60 -0.32 4.21
CA ALA A 44 -1.76 -1.51 3.39
C ALA A 44 -0.99 -2.71 3.96
N ILE A 45 0.28 -2.51 4.35
CA ILE A 45 1.10 -3.57 4.96
C ILE A 45 0.45 -4.08 6.26
N ILE A 46 0.02 -3.19 7.15
CA ILE A 46 -0.63 -3.59 8.42
C ILE A 46 -1.91 -4.39 8.15
N LEU A 47 -2.77 -3.89 7.26
CA LEU A 47 -4.02 -4.58 6.90
C LEU A 47 -3.75 -5.95 6.29
N LEU A 48 -2.79 -6.07 5.38
CA LEU A 48 -2.42 -7.35 4.78
C LEU A 48 -1.90 -8.34 5.80
N ASN A 49 -1.09 -7.90 6.78
CA ASN A 49 -0.61 -8.77 7.85
C ASN A 49 -1.75 -9.27 8.75
N VAL A 50 -2.67 -8.38 9.13
CA VAL A 50 -3.83 -8.76 9.94
C VAL A 50 -4.73 -9.74 9.19
N LEU A 51 -5.03 -9.46 7.91
CA LEU A 51 -5.83 -10.36 7.07
C LEU A 51 -5.16 -11.72 6.88
N ALA A 52 -3.84 -11.74 6.64
CA ALA A 52 -3.08 -12.97 6.51
C ALA A 52 -3.12 -13.79 7.82
N GLN A 53 -2.94 -13.14 8.96
CA GLN A 53 -2.98 -13.81 10.26
C GLN A 53 -4.38 -14.40 10.55
N ILE A 54 -5.43 -13.64 10.28
CA ILE A 54 -6.82 -14.12 10.40
C ILE A 54 -7.04 -15.33 9.50
N LEU A 55 -6.62 -15.25 8.23
CA LEU A 55 -6.77 -16.33 7.27
C LEU A 55 -6.03 -17.59 7.73
N ILE A 56 -4.78 -17.46 8.17
CA ILE A 56 -3.99 -18.58 8.70
C ILE A 56 -4.72 -19.21 9.88
N THR A 57 -5.14 -18.41 10.86
CA THR A 57 -5.85 -18.90 12.04
C THR A 57 -7.12 -19.65 11.64
N LEU A 58 -7.93 -19.12 10.71
CA LEU A 58 -9.14 -19.77 10.23
C LEU A 58 -8.89 -21.08 9.47
N LEU A 59 -7.79 -21.17 8.72
CA LEU A 59 -7.43 -22.38 7.97
C LEU A 59 -6.83 -23.47 8.87
N THR A 60 -6.24 -23.08 10.00
CA THR A 60 -5.60 -24.01 10.95
C THR A 60 -6.47 -24.39 12.16
N ALA A 61 -7.59 -23.70 12.35
CA ALA A 61 -8.58 -23.97 13.40
C ALA A 61 -9.53 -25.10 12.98
#